data_AF-A0A7Y6E2S9-F1
#
_entry.id   AF-A0A7Y6E2S9-F1
#
_cell.length_a   1.000
_cell.length_b   1.000
_cell.length_c   1.000
_cell.angle_alpha   90.00
_cell.angle_beta   90.00
_cell.angle_gamma   90.00
#
_symmetry.space_group_name_H-M   'P 1'
#
loop_
_entity.id
_entity.type
_entity.pdbx_description
1 polymer ?
#
loop_
_entity_poly.entity_id
_entity_poly.type
_entity_poly.pdbx_seq_one_letter_code
_entity_poly.pdbx_strand_id
1 'polypeptide(L)'
;MDLDTTLRNATDRPIHDAPDDASDTAASGREAKLRVLLMLEIHDGSQERFLAAYESIRDQVARVPGHLHDQLCQSIDDPTQWLITSEWDSADTFLAWVDSPEHQLMVQPLHGCVRGTRSLRYAITRETGASDRVAAAPVRRPATAASPNGTPPVIRTALSFTVKPGSEDEVAAILAGYESPDPHVDDTTSLRRTSVFMHGNRVVRAIEIEGDMRAALQHVARQPQVRAAEEALNEHLEEARDLDDPEAARAFFMRASLAQDFQMTSPHPRPGDDSAVRVAFRYPVRHGAADHAARLLARHDAALLEDPEGPLAASVVYVRQDILVRVVDLRVAAADNPAVALGVAPDTADRLGRLLDIGDDGTGLTDDAVLRRLFELSAMRPVTDRRAQDAS
;
A
#
# COMPACT_ATOMS: atom_id res chain seq x y z
N MET A 1 -20.33 -24.31 57.87
CA MET A 1 -19.89 -25.50 58.62
C MET A 1 -18.78 -26.10 57.78
N ASP A 2 -17.55 -25.73 58.12
CA ASP A 2 -16.34 -26.33 57.55
C ASP A 2 -16.24 -27.80 57.95
N LEU A 3 -15.58 -28.59 57.10
CA LEU A 3 -14.48 -29.54 57.42
C LEU A 3 -14.38 -30.56 56.26
N ASP A 4 -13.38 -30.52 55.38
CA ASP A 4 -11.95 -30.81 55.55
C ASP A 4 -11.60 -32.29 55.24
N THR A 5 -10.63 -32.45 54.33
CA THR A 5 -9.48 -33.36 54.42
C THR A 5 -9.48 -34.79 53.80
N THR A 6 -8.44 -34.94 52.94
CA THR A 6 -7.57 -36.10 52.59
C THR A 6 -7.90 -37.15 51.51
N LEU A 7 -7.16 -36.98 50.41
CA LEU A 7 -6.31 -37.96 49.68
C LEU A 7 -6.14 -39.38 50.26
N ARG A 8 -6.16 -40.39 49.36
CA ARG A 8 -5.07 -41.37 49.19
C ARG A 8 -5.15 -42.14 47.85
N ASN A 9 -3.98 -42.28 47.24
CA ASN A 9 -3.64 -42.85 45.93
C ASN A 9 -3.61 -44.40 45.87
N ALA A 10 -3.44 -44.88 44.63
CA ALA A 10 -2.71 -46.08 44.16
C ALA A 10 -3.54 -47.35 43.89
N THR A 11 -3.37 -48.13 42.81
CA THR A 11 -2.61 -48.09 41.55
C THR A 11 -3.12 -49.30 40.75
N ASP A 12 -3.45 -49.16 39.45
CA ASP A 12 -3.13 -50.22 38.46
C ASP A 12 -3.21 -49.73 37.00
N ARG A 13 -2.14 -50.01 36.26
CA ARG A 13 -1.93 -49.99 34.79
C ARG A 13 -1.48 -51.42 34.43
N PRO A 14 -1.45 -51.94 33.17
CA PRO A 14 -1.37 -51.27 31.85
C PRO A 14 -2.28 -51.96 30.77
N ILE A 15 -2.33 -51.63 29.46
CA ILE A 15 -1.33 -51.81 28.38
C ILE A 15 -1.80 -51.09 27.07
N HIS A 16 -0.85 -50.37 26.44
CA HIS A 16 -0.61 -49.96 25.02
C HIS A 16 -1.80 -49.65 24.07
N ASP A 17 -1.79 -48.58 23.25
CA ASP A 17 -0.66 -48.08 22.45
C ASP A 17 -0.86 -46.65 21.86
N ALA A 18 0.26 -46.07 21.40
CA ALA A 18 0.44 -44.91 20.49
C ALA A 18 0.65 -43.48 21.07
N PRO A 19 1.52 -42.65 20.42
CA PRO A 19 2.43 -41.73 21.10
C PRO A 19 2.00 -40.25 21.18
N ASP A 20 2.50 -39.61 22.23
CA ASP A 20 2.58 -38.17 22.49
C ASP A 20 3.17 -37.37 21.31
N ASP A 21 2.50 -36.28 20.94
CA ASP A 21 3.10 -34.94 21.06
C ASP A 21 2.00 -33.88 20.83
N ALA A 22 1.23 -33.64 21.89
CA ALA A 22 0.47 -32.41 22.04
C ALA A 22 0.92 -31.76 23.35
N SER A 23 1.23 -30.47 23.25
CA SER A 23 1.65 -29.55 24.31
C SER A 23 3.05 -29.77 24.91
N ASP A 24 4.05 -29.14 24.29
CA ASP A 24 4.79 -28.12 25.04
C ASP A 24 5.18 -26.96 24.12
N THR A 25 4.38 -25.90 24.17
CA THR A 25 4.93 -24.56 23.93
C THR A 25 4.23 -23.61 24.89
N ALA A 26 4.55 -23.77 26.17
CA ALA A 26 4.57 -22.66 27.09
C ALA A 26 5.62 -21.62 26.62
N ALA A 27 5.32 -20.90 25.54
CA ALA A 27 6.05 -19.69 25.17
C ALA A 27 5.45 -18.52 25.96
N SER A 28 6.03 -18.27 27.13
CA SER A 28 6.22 -16.95 27.74
C SER A 28 5.14 -15.89 27.43
N GLY A 29 4.21 -15.71 28.37
CA GLY A 29 3.27 -14.59 28.39
C GLY A 29 3.97 -13.25 28.61
N ARG A 30 4.66 -12.76 27.58
CA ARG A 30 5.06 -11.36 27.49
C ARG A 30 3.90 -10.62 26.85
N GLU A 31 3.24 -9.74 27.59
CA GLU A 31 2.22 -8.88 27.00
C GLU A 31 2.78 -8.16 25.77
N ALA A 32 1.98 -8.07 24.71
CA ALA A 32 2.43 -7.43 23.49
C ALA A 32 2.66 -5.94 23.75
N LYS A 33 3.85 -5.45 23.38
CA LYS A 33 4.17 -4.02 23.41
C LYS A 33 3.12 -3.22 22.64
N LEU A 34 2.86 -2.00 23.10
CA LEU A 34 1.90 -1.10 22.49
C LEU A 34 2.61 0.01 21.72
N ARG A 35 2.18 0.27 20.48
CA ARG A 35 2.49 1.48 19.72
C ARG A 35 1.29 2.41 19.74
N VAL A 36 1.52 3.65 20.15
CA VAL A 36 0.54 4.73 20.10
C VAL A 36 0.99 5.77 19.08
N LEU A 37 0.06 6.21 18.25
CA LEU A 37 0.23 7.31 17.30
C LEU A 37 -0.74 8.41 17.70
N LEU A 38 -0.21 9.54 18.16
CA LEU A 38 -0.99 10.73 18.50
C LEU A 38 -0.74 11.80 17.44
N MET A 39 -1.72 11.95 16.55
CA MET A 39 -1.72 12.98 15.51
C MET A 39 -2.27 14.29 16.11
N LEU A 40 -1.59 15.39 15.84
CA LEU A 40 -1.87 16.71 16.39
C LEU A 40 -1.97 17.72 15.24
N GLU A 41 -2.99 18.57 15.29
CA GLU A 41 -3.10 19.77 14.45
C GLU A 41 -2.84 20.99 15.32
N ILE A 42 -1.74 21.71 15.06
CA ILE A 42 -1.27 22.86 15.85
C ILE A 42 -1.88 24.14 15.28
N HIS A 43 -2.34 25.04 16.15
CA HIS A 43 -2.78 26.36 15.75
C HIS A 43 -1.66 27.16 15.05
N ASP A 44 -2.00 27.89 14.00
CA ASP A 44 -1.08 28.80 13.32
C ASP A 44 -0.40 29.76 14.33
N GLY A 45 0.93 29.87 14.23
CA GLY A 45 1.74 30.70 15.12
C GLY A 45 1.93 30.14 16.54
N SER A 46 1.47 28.92 16.84
CA SER A 46 1.66 28.27 18.15
C SER A 46 2.78 27.23 18.18
N GLN A 47 3.52 27.03 17.08
CA GLN A 47 4.55 25.99 16.94
C GLN A 47 5.66 26.09 18.00
N GLU A 48 6.22 27.29 18.21
CA GLU A 48 7.28 27.49 19.22
C GLU A 48 6.77 27.20 20.64
N ARG A 49 5.53 27.60 20.93
CA ARG A 49 4.88 27.36 22.22
C ARG A 49 4.61 25.86 22.42
N PHE A 50 4.17 25.18 21.37
CA PHE A 50 3.98 23.74 21.35
C PHE A 50 5.29 22.99 21.61
N LEU A 51 6.37 23.37 20.91
CA LEU A 51 7.69 22.76 21.11
C LEU A 51 8.21 22.98 22.52
N ALA A 52 8.09 24.19 23.07
CA ALA A 52 8.49 24.48 24.45
C ALA A 52 7.66 23.68 25.47
N ALA A 53 6.35 23.57 25.24
CA ALA A 53 5.46 22.77 26.08
C ALA A 53 5.81 21.28 26.01
N TYR A 54 6.05 20.74 24.81
CA TYR A 54 6.48 19.35 24.61
C TYR A 54 7.82 19.06 25.30
N GLU A 55 8.81 19.94 25.13
CA GLU A 55 10.13 19.79 25.77
C GLU A 55 10.02 19.80 27.31
N SER A 56 9.04 20.51 27.87
CA SER A 56 8.82 20.52 29.32
C SER A 56 8.20 19.23 29.88
N ILE A 57 7.50 18.45 29.06
CA ILE A 57 6.77 17.24 29.50
C ILE A 57 7.47 15.94 29.10
N ARG A 58 8.30 15.92 28.03
CA ARG A 58 8.94 14.69 27.50
C ARG A 58 9.72 13.91 28.55
N ASP A 59 10.43 14.60 29.44
CA ASP A 59 11.23 13.97 30.49
C ASP A 59 10.38 13.37 31.61
N GLN A 60 9.15 13.86 31.77
CA GLN A 60 8.18 13.33 32.73
C GLN A 60 7.52 12.08 32.15
N VAL A 61 7.13 12.11 30.87
CA VAL A 61 6.58 10.94 30.16
C VAL A 61 7.60 9.80 30.10
N ALA A 62 8.87 10.11 29.80
CA ALA A 62 9.96 9.14 29.76
C ALA A 62 10.24 8.44 31.10
N ARG A 63 9.69 8.93 32.22
CA ARG A 63 9.81 8.32 33.55
C ARG A 63 8.59 7.50 33.95
N VAL A 64 7.53 7.48 33.13
CA VAL A 64 6.32 6.71 33.42
C VAL A 64 6.66 5.21 33.34
N PRO A 65 6.30 4.41 34.36
CA PRO A 65 6.49 2.97 34.31
C PRO A 65 5.84 2.35 33.08
N GLY A 66 6.61 1.57 32.34
CA GLY A 66 6.17 0.90 31.11
C GLY A 66 6.35 1.73 29.83
N HIS A 67 6.71 3.01 29.92
CA HIS A 67 7.12 3.79 28.76
C HIS A 67 8.48 3.32 28.25
N LEU A 68 8.61 3.12 26.93
CA LEU A 68 9.84 2.67 26.29
C LEU A 68 10.47 3.76 25.43
N HIS A 69 9.68 4.46 24.62
CA HIS A 69 10.21 5.44 23.68
C HIS A 69 9.15 6.43 23.18
N ASP A 70 9.54 7.69 22.97
CA ASP A 70 8.76 8.70 22.24
C ASP A 70 9.56 9.31 21.09
N GLN A 71 8.85 9.66 20.01
CA GLN A 71 9.36 10.50 18.94
C GLN A 71 8.34 11.58 18.63
N LEU A 72 8.79 12.84 18.60
CA LEU A 72 8.03 13.93 18.03
C LEU A 72 8.45 14.11 16.56
N CYS A 73 7.46 14.08 15.68
CA CYS A 73 7.64 14.26 14.26
C CYS A 73 6.79 15.44 13.81
N GLN A 74 7.38 16.31 13.00
CA GLN A 74 6.63 17.29 12.22
C GLN A 74 6.37 16.70 10.84
N SER A 75 5.18 16.91 10.30
CA SER A 75 4.92 16.61 8.90
C SER A 75 5.83 17.45 8.01
N ILE A 76 6.47 16.81 7.04
CA ILE A 76 7.29 17.51 6.02
C ILE A 76 6.40 18.28 5.02
N ASP A 77 5.12 17.98 4.99
CA ASP A 77 4.13 18.47 4.02
C ASP A 77 3.25 19.60 4.57
N ASP A 78 3.10 19.67 5.89
CA ASP A 78 2.25 20.66 6.56
C ASP A 78 2.85 21.00 7.95
N PRO A 79 3.36 22.23 8.15
CA PRO A 79 4.01 22.59 9.40
C PRO A 79 3.07 22.66 10.60
N THR A 80 1.75 22.63 10.38
CA THR A 80 0.72 22.57 11.43
C THR A 80 0.42 21.14 11.86
N GLN A 81 0.80 20.13 11.08
CA GLN A 81 0.56 18.72 11.40
C GLN A 81 1.77 18.08 12.08
N TRP A 82 1.52 17.48 13.23
CA TRP A 82 2.53 16.83 14.06
C TRP A 82 2.07 15.44 14.47
N LEU A 83 3.03 14.59 14.78
CA LEU A 83 2.83 13.22 15.22
C LEU A 83 3.73 12.95 16.42
N ILE A 84 3.14 12.48 17.52
CA ILE A 84 3.89 11.84 18.60
C ILE A 84 3.71 10.34 18.45
N THR A 85 4.82 9.61 18.31
CA THR A 85 4.79 8.14 18.38
C THR A 85 5.31 7.71 19.74
N SER A 86 4.56 6.86 20.44
CA SER A 86 4.95 6.32 21.75
C SER A 86 4.97 4.80 21.74
N GLU A 87 5.97 4.19 22.35
CA GLU A 87 6.06 2.75 22.57
C GLU A 87 6.01 2.44 24.07
N TRP A 88 5.23 1.42 24.41
CA TRP A 88 5.01 0.96 25.78
C TRP A 88 5.21 -0.54 25.88
N ASP A 89 5.63 -1.01 27.06
CA ASP A 89 5.87 -2.43 27.32
C ASP A 89 4.59 -3.27 27.29
N SER A 90 3.44 -2.68 27.64
CA SER A 90 2.12 -3.27 27.45
C SER A 90 0.99 -2.24 27.27
N ALA A 91 -0.19 -2.74 26.89
CA ALA A 91 -1.37 -1.89 26.74
C ALA A 91 -1.93 -1.42 28.08
N ASP A 92 -1.83 -2.25 29.12
CA ASP A 92 -2.43 -1.99 30.43
C ASP A 92 -1.68 -0.86 31.17
N THR A 93 -0.35 -0.81 31.08
CA THR A 93 0.47 0.29 31.61
C THR A 93 0.12 1.62 30.96
N PHE A 94 -0.05 1.65 29.64
CA PHE A 94 -0.47 2.86 28.93
C PHE A 94 -1.90 3.30 29.32
N LEU A 95 -2.86 2.37 29.35
CA LEU A 95 -4.26 2.71 29.67
C LEU A 95 -4.40 3.21 31.11
N ALA A 96 -3.71 2.57 32.07
CA ALA A 96 -3.68 3.03 33.45
C ALA A 96 -3.10 4.45 33.58
N TRP A 97 -2.06 4.77 32.81
CA TRP A 97 -1.47 6.11 32.80
C TRP A 97 -2.37 7.14 32.11
N VAL A 98 -2.91 6.86 30.92
CA VAL A 98 -3.69 7.85 30.14
C VAL A 98 -4.99 8.24 30.85
N ASP A 99 -5.56 7.32 31.63
CA ASP A 99 -6.77 7.54 32.43
C ASP A 99 -6.48 8.21 33.78
N SER A 100 -5.20 8.44 34.12
CA SER A 100 -4.79 9.02 35.40
C SER A 100 -4.97 10.55 35.48
N PRO A 101 -5.28 11.12 36.66
CA PRO A 101 -5.26 12.56 36.89
C PRO A 101 -3.89 13.20 36.62
N GLU A 102 -2.81 12.45 36.87
CA GLU A 102 -1.43 12.88 36.63
C GLU A 102 -1.18 13.15 35.15
N HIS A 103 -1.66 12.27 34.25
CA HIS A 103 -1.60 12.50 32.81
C HIS A 103 -2.40 13.74 32.40
N GLN A 104 -3.62 13.91 32.92
CA GLN A 104 -4.46 15.07 32.61
C GLN A 104 -3.80 16.39 32.99
N LEU A 105 -3.10 16.46 34.12
CA LEU A 105 -2.32 17.62 34.54
C LEU A 105 -1.07 17.83 33.65
N MET A 106 -0.38 16.73 33.32
CA MET A 106 0.86 16.76 32.54
C MET A 106 0.64 17.32 31.12
N VAL A 107 -0.46 16.98 30.45
CA VAL A 107 -0.71 17.41 29.06
C VAL A 107 -1.38 18.78 28.94
N GLN A 108 -1.77 19.43 30.04
CA GLN A 108 -2.42 20.76 30.01
C GLN A 108 -1.65 21.83 29.21
N PRO A 109 -0.30 21.91 29.29
CA PRO A 109 0.46 22.89 28.52
C PRO A 109 0.26 22.76 27.00
N LEU A 110 -0.12 21.58 26.50
CA LEU A 110 -0.36 21.34 25.08
C LEU A 110 -1.74 21.83 24.63
N HIS A 111 -2.77 21.82 25.48
CA HIS A 111 -4.15 22.11 25.08
C HIS A 111 -4.33 23.47 24.39
N GLY A 112 -3.58 24.50 24.80
CA GLY A 112 -3.65 25.83 24.21
C GLY A 112 -2.93 25.98 22.86
N CYS A 113 -2.25 24.93 22.38
CA CYS A 113 -1.52 24.92 21.12
C CYS A 113 -2.19 24.04 20.05
N VAL A 114 -3.06 23.11 20.45
CA VAL A 114 -3.60 22.08 19.57
C VAL A 114 -5.08 22.33 19.26
N ARG A 115 -5.42 22.35 17.97
CA ARG A 115 -6.79 22.49 17.46
C ARG A 115 -7.54 21.15 17.41
N GLY A 116 -6.82 20.06 17.15
CA GLY A 116 -7.41 18.72 17.02
C GLY A 116 -6.41 17.62 17.35
N THR A 117 -6.90 16.55 17.96
CA THR A 117 -6.11 15.35 18.29
C THR A 117 -6.78 14.10 17.77
N ARG A 118 -5.97 13.14 17.29
CA ARG A 118 -6.43 11.79 16.97
C ARG A 118 -5.42 10.77 17.48
N SER A 119 -5.88 9.86 18.33
CA SER A 119 -5.06 8.78 18.88
C SER A 119 -5.40 7.44 18.23
N LEU A 120 -4.38 6.74 17.75
CA LEU A 120 -4.46 5.36 17.26
C LEU A 120 -3.54 4.46 18.08
N ARG A 121 -3.92 3.21 18.27
CA ARG A 121 -3.25 2.26 19.18
C ARG A 121 -3.12 0.91 18.50
N TYR A 122 -1.94 0.32 18.54
CA TYR A 122 -1.62 -0.94 17.86
C TYR A 122 -0.75 -1.83 18.75
N ALA A 123 -1.04 -3.12 18.82
CA ALA A 123 -0.11 -4.08 19.39
C ALA A 123 1.04 -4.32 18.40
N ILE A 124 2.27 -4.27 18.87
CA ILE A 124 3.45 -4.59 18.07
C ILE A 124 3.56 -6.12 17.98
N THR A 125 3.32 -6.67 16.79
CA THR A 125 3.31 -8.12 16.57
C THR A 125 4.69 -8.66 16.20
N ARG A 126 5.53 -7.87 15.52
CA ARG A 126 6.89 -8.23 15.10
C ARG A 126 7.78 -6.98 15.09
N GLU A 127 9.05 -7.14 15.42
CA GLU A 127 10.05 -6.07 15.43
C GLU A 127 11.29 -6.52 14.65
N THR A 128 11.97 -5.57 14.00
CA THR A 128 13.27 -5.80 13.34
C THR A 128 14.29 -4.90 14.04
N GLY A 129 15.24 -5.49 14.78
CA GLY A 129 16.13 -4.76 15.69
C GLY A 129 17.53 -4.47 15.15
N ALA A 130 18.15 -3.38 15.63
CA ALA A 130 19.56 -3.06 15.41
C ALA A 130 20.53 -3.78 16.37
N SER A 131 20.02 -4.42 17.42
CA SER A 131 20.78 -5.15 18.45
C SER A 131 21.36 -6.49 17.98
N ASP A 132 20.94 -7.00 16.81
CA ASP A 132 21.59 -8.14 16.15
C ASP A 132 22.86 -7.74 15.36
N ARG A 133 23.24 -6.46 15.38
CA ARG A 133 24.54 -6.03 14.86
C ARG A 133 25.61 -6.31 15.92
N VAL A 134 26.08 -7.56 16.00
CA VAL A 134 27.42 -7.85 16.52
C VAL A 134 28.39 -6.86 15.89
N ALA A 135 29.21 -6.21 16.72
CA ALA A 135 30.17 -5.19 16.33
C ALA A 135 31.03 -5.67 15.15
N ALA A 136 30.59 -5.35 13.94
CA ALA A 136 31.38 -5.56 12.75
C ALA A 136 32.28 -4.33 12.58
N ALA A 137 33.59 -4.61 12.60
CA ALA A 137 34.68 -3.80 12.07
C ALA A 137 34.25 -3.05 10.78
N PRO A 138 34.82 -1.86 10.47
CA PRO A 138 34.23 -0.85 9.59
C PRO A 138 33.55 -1.47 8.37
N VAL A 139 32.22 -1.55 8.45
CA VAL A 139 31.39 -2.22 7.47
C VAL A 139 31.33 -1.33 6.23
N ARG A 140 31.89 -1.83 5.13
CA ARG A 140 31.56 -1.37 3.77
C ARG A 140 30.05 -1.20 3.68
N ARG A 141 29.60 -0.02 3.24
CA ARG A 141 28.18 0.36 3.05
C ARG A 141 27.32 -0.88 2.74
N PRO A 142 26.21 -1.10 3.47
CA PRO A 142 25.30 -2.15 3.08
C PRO A 142 24.84 -1.81 1.67
N ALA A 143 25.20 -2.67 0.73
CA ALA A 143 24.55 -2.67 -0.55
C ALA A 143 23.05 -2.68 -0.23
N THR A 144 22.32 -1.74 -0.82
CA THR A 144 20.97 -1.99 -1.30
C THR A 144 20.87 -3.48 -1.63
N ALA A 145 19.78 -4.15 -1.23
CA ALA A 145 19.50 -5.49 -1.70
C ALA A 145 19.57 -5.43 -3.23
N ALA A 146 20.74 -5.73 -3.75
CA ALA A 146 20.98 -5.77 -5.15
C ALA A 146 20.11 -6.93 -5.54
N SER A 147 19.22 -6.69 -6.50
CA SER A 147 18.87 -7.73 -7.44
C SER A 147 20.14 -8.56 -7.67
N PRO A 148 20.10 -9.90 -7.65
CA PRO A 148 21.29 -10.73 -7.78
C PRO A 148 22.19 -10.39 -9.01
N ASN A 149 21.72 -9.52 -9.91
CA ASN A 149 22.37 -8.98 -11.08
C ASN A 149 22.76 -7.47 -11.04
N GLY A 150 22.64 -6.74 -9.91
CA GLY A 150 23.04 -5.32 -9.82
C GLY A 150 22.08 -4.32 -10.47
N THR A 151 20.88 -4.73 -10.86
CA THR A 151 19.84 -3.85 -11.41
C THR A 151 19.20 -3.00 -10.31
N PRO A 152 19.11 -1.66 -10.47
CA PRO A 152 18.41 -0.78 -9.53
C PRO A 152 16.93 -1.18 -9.37
N PRO A 153 16.30 -0.91 -8.21
CA PRO A 153 14.91 -1.26 -7.99
C PRO A 153 13.99 -0.47 -8.94
N VAL A 154 13.05 -1.18 -9.56
CA VAL A 154 11.99 -0.56 -10.38
C VAL A 154 10.82 -0.19 -9.47
N ILE A 155 10.59 1.10 -9.32
CA ILE A 155 9.45 1.71 -8.64
C ILE A 155 8.27 1.72 -9.61
N ARG A 156 7.11 1.22 -9.17
CA ARG A 156 5.87 1.30 -9.94
C ARG A 156 4.90 2.19 -9.18
N THR A 157 4.33 3.16 -9.89
CA THR A 157 3.37 4.11 -9.31
C THR A 157 2.21 4.28 -10.27
N ALA A 158 1.04 4.63 -9.76
CA ALA A 158 -0.12 4.90 -10.59
C ALA A 158 -0.84 6.17 -10.13
N LEU A 159 -1.34 6.93 -11.10
CA LEU A 159 -2.19 8.09 -10.90
C LEU A 159 -3.57 7.78 -11.46
N SER A 160 -4.63 8.15 -10.74
CA SER A 160 -5.99 8.11 -11.22
C SER A 160 -6.68 9.46 -11.09
N PHE A 161 -7.36 9.87 -12.14
CA PHE A 161 -8.15 11.09 -12.19
C PHE A 161 -9.38 10.86 -13.08
N THR A 162 -10.37 11.75 -12.97
CA THR A 162 -11.58 11.71 -13.78
C THR A 162 -11.62 12.84 -14.79
N VAL A 163 -12.23 12.55 -15.94
CA VAL A 163 -12.49 13.50 -17.01
C VAL A 163 -13.99 13.74 -17.14
N LYS A 164 -14.36 14.86 -17.75
CA LYS A 164 -15.74 15.24 -17.97
C LYS A 164 -16.43 14.14 -18.79
N PRO A 165 -17.61 13.67 -18.39
CA PRO A 165 -18.37 12.72 -19.19
C PRO A 165 -18.63 13.27 -20.60
N GLY A 166 -18.38 12.45 -21.62
CA GLY A 166 -18.47 12.83 -23.03
C GLY A 166 -17.14 13.22 -23.68
N SER A 167 -16.07 13.48 -22.90
CA SER A 167 -14.74 13.80 -23.42
C SER A 167 -13.77 12.60 -23.45
N GLU A 168 -14.26 11.38 -23.22
CA GLU A 168 -13.42 10.19 -23.05
C GLU A 168 -12.58 9.87 -24.30
N ASP A 169 -13.14 10.03 -25.50
CA ASP A 169 -12.44 9.74 -26.75
C ASP A 169 -11.42 10.82 -27.12
N GLU A 170 -11.72 12.08 -26.83
CA GLU A 170 -10.79 13.21 -27.01
C GLU A 170 -9.58 13.06 -26.08
N VAL A 171 -9.84 12.76 -24.81
CA VAL A 171 -8.80 12.47 -23.80
C VAL A 171 -7.94 11.28 -24.21
N ALA A 172 -8.57 10.20 -24.70
CA ALA A 172 -7.83 9.04 -25.19
C ALA A 172 -6.92 9.40 -26.38
N ALA A 173 -7.41 10.22 -27.32
CA ALA A 173 -6.62 10.68 -28.46
C ALA A 173 -5.43 11.54 -28.02
N ILE A 174 -5.62 12.46 -27.05
CA ILE A 174 -4.52 13.27 -26.49
C ILE A 174 -3.46 12.36 -25.85
N LEU A 175 -3.89 11.46 -24.96
CA LEU A 175 -2.99 10.59 -24.20
C LEU A 175 -2.27 9.55 -25.08
N ALA A 176 -2.89 9.09 -26.15
CA ALA A 176 -2.27 8.18 -27.12
C ALA A 176 -1.37 8.89 -28.14
N GLY A 177 -1.72 10.12 -28.52
CA GLY A 177 -1.12 10.82 -29.67
C GLY A 177 0.15 11.61 -29.38
N TYR A 178 0.46 11.93 -28.12
CA TYR A 178 1.68 12.67 -27.82
C TYR A 178 2.94 11.81 -27.96
N GLU A 179 4.04 12.44 -28.39
CA GLU A 179 5.34 11.79 -28.57
C GLU A 179 5.89 11.27 -27.23
N SER A 180 6.49 10.08 -27.24
CA SER A 180 7.11 9.51 -26.04
C SER A 180 8.14 10.49 -25.45
N PRO A 181 8.12 10.74 -24.13
CA PRO A 181 9.17 11.53 -23.50
C PRO A 181 10.50 10.79 -23.57
N ASP A 182 11.61 11.54 -23.59
CA ASP A 182 12.95 10.98 -23.38
C ASP A 182 12.93 10.23 -22.03
N PRO A 183 13.17 8.91 -22.04
CA PRO A 183 13.12 8.12 -20.82
C PRO A 183 14.39 8.27 -19.98
N HIS A 184 15.49 8.82 -20.51
CA HIS A 184 16.77 8.88 -19.81
C HIS A 184 16.92 10.17 -18.99
N VAL A 185 17.03 10.02 -17.67
CA VAL A 185 17.18 11.15 -16.74
C VAL A 185 18.66 11.37 -16.40
N ASP A 186 19.33 10.29 -15.98
CA ASP A 186 20.76 10.24 -15.65
C ASP A 186 21.26 8.77 -15.67
N ASP A 187 22.52 8.56 -15.30
CA ASP A 187 23.17 7.23 -15.26
C ASP A 187 22.45 6.18 -14.39
N THR A 188 21.62 6.64 -13.45
CA THR A 188 20.96 5.79 -12.43
C THR A 188 19.43 5.84 -12.49
N THR A 189 18.87 6.79 -13.24
CA THR A 189 17.44 7.07 -13.26
C THR A 189 16.89 7.05 -14.69
N SER A 190 15.87 6.23 -14.92
CA SER A 190 15.17 6.20 -16.21
C SER A 190 13.71 5.79 -16.09
N LEU A 191 12.88 6.30 -16.99
CA LEU A 191 11.50 5.86 -17.17
C LEU A 191 11.51 4.56 -17.98
N ARG A 192 10.97 3.47 -17.41
CA ARG A 192 10.95 2.15 -18.06
C ARG A 192 9.71 1.92 -18.91
N ARG A 193 8.54 2.28 -18.39
CA ARG A 193 7.25 2.03 -19.04
C ARG A 193 6.19 3.02 -18.57
N THR A 194 5.36 3.51 -19.49
CA THR A 194 4.16 4.29 -19.17
C THR A 194 2.96 3.66 -19.85
N SER A 195 2.00 3.23 -19.04
CA SER A 195 0.76 2.61 -19.51
C SER A 195 -0.43 3.44 -19.05
N VAL A 196 -1.37 3.73 -19.95
CA VAL A 196 -2.59 4.49 -19.67
C VAL A 196 -3.80 3.66 -20.03
N PHE A 197 -4.75 3.60 -19.10
CA PHE A 197 -6.00 2.87 -19.25
C PHE A 197 -7.19 3.76 -18.90
N MET A 198 -8.33 3.50 -19.51
CA MET A 198 -9.59 4.20 -19.21
C MET A 198 -10.71 3.23 -18.86
N HIS A 199 -11.51 3.58 -17.86
CA HIS A 199 -12.75 2.88 -17.49
C HIS A 199 -13.85 3.92 -17.31
N GLY A 200 -14.76 4.00 -18.27
CA GLY A 200 -15.66 5.16 -18.40
C GLY A 200 -14.84 6.46 -18.43
N ASN A 201 -15.23 7.41 -17.59
CA ASN A 201 -14.56 8.71 -17.46
C ASN A 201 -13.34 8.70 -16.52
N ARG A 202 -12.91 7.54 -16.01
CA ARG A 202 -11.74 7.42 -15.14
C ARG A 202 -10.51 7.03 -15.93
N VAL A 203 -9.45 7.83 -15.80
CA VAL A 203 -8.12 7.54 -16.33
C VAL A 203 -7.27 6.92 -15.22
N VAL A 204 -6.45 5.92 -15.58
CA VAL A 204 -5.37 5.39 -14.76
C VAL A 204 -4.08 5.41 -15.56
N ARG A 205 -3.07 6.11 -15.07
CA ARG A 205 -1.72 6.18 -15.65
C ARG A 205 -0.75 5.44 -14.73
N ALA A 206 -0.29 4.27 -15.15
CA ALA A 206 0.74 3.48 -14.47
C ALA A 206 2.12 3.80 -15.05
N ILE A 207 3.10 4.03 -14.18
CA ILE A 207 4.44 4.50 -14.51
C ILE A 207 5.46 3.61 -13.81
N GLU A 208 6.41 3.09 -14.57
CA GLU A 208 7.54 2.30 -14.05
C GLU A 208 8.83 3.10 -14.19
N ILE A 209 9.53 3.28 -13.07
CA ILE A 209 10.73 4.11 -12.97
C ILE A 209 11.83 3.26 -12.35
N GLU A 210 13.00 3.28 -12.95
CA GLU A 210 14.22 2.80 -12.32
C GLU A 210 14.96 3.99 -11.71
N GLY A 211 15.40 3.89 -10.46
CA GLY A 211 16.14 4.96 -9.79
C GLY A 211 15.24 5.94 -9.03
N ASP A 212 15.53 7.24 -9.12
CA ASP A 212 14.84 8.28 -8.33
C ASP A 212 13.50 8.68 -8.97
N MET A 213 12.40 8.35 -8.27
CA MET A 213 11.03 8.67 -8.73
C MET A 213 10.80 10.18 -8.91
N ARG A 214 11.31 11.00 -7.99
CA ARG A 214 11.08 12.45 -8.02
C ARG A 214 11.82 13.07 -9.19
N ALA A 215 13.07 12.68 -9.41
CA ALA A 215 13.88 13.14 -10.54
C ALA A 215 13.23 12.73 -11.87
N ALA A 216 12.76 11.48 -11.99
CA ALA A 216 12.08 11.00 -13.19
C ALA A 216 10.78 11.77 -13.50
N LEU A 217 9.90 11.94 -12.51
CA LEU A 217 8.66 12.68 -12.72
C LEU A 217 8.91 14.16 -13.06
N GLN A 218 9.90 14.80 -12.42
CA GLN A 218 10.28 16.18 -12.75
C GLN A 218 10.88 16.31 -14.15
N HIS A 219 11.69 15.34 -14.56
CA HIS A 219 12.28 15.29 -15.90
C HIS A 219 11.18 15.20 -16.96
N VAL A 220 10.27 14.23 -16.83
CA VAL A 220 9.14 14.01 -17.75
C VAL A 220 8.23 15.25 -17.81
N ALA A 221 7.90 15.85 -16.67
CA ALA A 221 7.00 17.01 -16.61
C ALA A 221 7.55 18.27 -17.33
N ARG A 222 8.87 18.39 -17.50
CA ARG A 222 9.50 19.54 -18.17
C ARG A 222 9.53 19.42 -19.70
N GLN A 223 9.25 18.23 -20.24
CA GLN A 223 9.40 17.98 -21.67
C GLN A 223 8.24 18.64 -22.46
N PRO A 224 8.53 19.35 -23.58
CA PRO A 224 7.53 20.14 -24.30
C PRO A 224 6.29 19.35 -24.75
N GLN A 225 6.49 18.13 -25.25
CA GLN A 225 5.43 17.25 -25.71
C GLN A 225 4.52 16.78 -24.57
N VAL A 226 5.08 16.58 -23.37
CA VAL A 226 4.30 16.25 -22.17
C VAL A 226 3.51 17.46 -21.71
N ARG A 227 4.13 18.65 -21.66
CA ARG A 227 3.45 19.89 -21.28
C ARG A 227 2.28 20.20 -22.20
N ALA A 228 2.46 20.10 -23.52
CA ALA A 228 1.41 20.29 -24.49
C ALA A 228 0.24 19.30 -24.31
N ALA A 229 0.54 18.04 -24.01
CA ALA A 229 -0.49 17.03 -23.73
C ALA A 229 -1.25 17.34 -22.42
N GLU A 230 -0.55 17.73 -21.36
CA GLU A 230 -1.18 18.09 -20.08
C GLU A 230 -2.02 19.39 -20.19
N GLU A 231 -1.55 20.39 -20.95
CA GLU A 231 -2.31 21.60 -21.25
C GLU A 231 -3.60 21.28 -22.01
N ALA A 232 -3.53 20.42 -23.04
CA ALA A 232 -4.71 19.97 -23.78
C ALA A 232 -5.70 19.18 -22.90
N LEU A 233 -5.21 18.41 -21.93
CA LEU A 233 -6.06 17.67 -21.00
C LEU A 233 -6.87 18.57 -20.06
N ASN A 234 -6.36 19.76 -19.71
CA ASN A 234 -6.95 20.61 -18.67
C ASN A 234 -8.43 20.96 -18.93
N GLU A 235 -8.82 21.18 -20.18
CA GLU A 235 -10.22 21.48 -20.54
C GLU A 235 -11.17 20.30 -20.29
N HIS A 236 -10.64 19.08 -20.26
CA HIS A 236 -11.42 17.85 -20.11
C HIS A 236 -11.43 17.30 -18.69
N LEU A 237 -10.67 17.86 -17.73
CA LEU A 237 -10.65 17.38 -16.35
C LEU A 237 -11.93 17.77 -15.59
N GLU A 238 -12.48 16.87 -14.77
CA GLU A 238 -13.55 17.23 -13.83
C GLU A 238 -13.03 18.15 -12.72
N GLU A 239 -11.84 17.84 -12.21
CA GLU A 239 -11.11 18.68 -11.27
C GLU A 239 -10.01 19.43 -12.01
N ALA A 240 -10.16 20.75 -12.12
CA ALA A 240 -9.10 21.61 -12.64
C ALA A 240 -7.84 21.45 -11.78
N ARG A 241 -6.68 21.43 -12.44
CA ARG A 241 -5.37 21.40 -11.79
C ARG A 241 -4.44 22.36 -12.51
N ASP A 242 -3.58 22.99 -11.74
CA ASP A 242 -2.44 23.71 -12.25
C ASP A 242 -1.19 22.90 -11.89
N LEU A 243 -0.46 22.44 -12.91
CA LEU A 243 0.77 21.68 -12.73
C LEU A 243 2.01 22.58 -12.67
N ASP A 244 1.88 23.87 -13.02
CA ASP A 244 2.93 24.88 -12.89
C ASP A 244 2.96 25.50 -11.48
N ASP A 245 1.83 25.46 -10.75
CA ASP A 245 1.78 25.77 -9.31
C ASP A 245 2.21 24.55 -8.45
N PRO A 246 3.33 24.65 -7.69
CA PRO A 246 3.79 23.55 -6.85
C PRO A 246 2.78 23.05 -5.81
N GLU A 247 1.96 23.94 -5.23
CA GLU A 247 0.97 23.54 -4.21
C GLU A 247 -0.21 22.78 -4.84
N ALA A 248 -0.79 23.32 -5.91
CA ALA A 248 -1.84 22.65 -6.67
C ALA A 248 -1.37 21.31 -7.26
N ALA A 249 -0.15 21.26 -7.82
CA ALA A 249 0.45 20.03 -8.33
C ALA A 249 0.59 18.99 -7.21
N ARG A 250 1.13 19.35 -6.04
CA ARG A 250 1.25 18.45 -4.89
C ARG A 250 -0.11 17.95 -4.42
N ALA A 251 -1.10 18.84 -4.31
CA ALA A 251 -2.46 18.47 -3.93
C ALA A 251 -3.08 17.49 -4.93
N PHE A 252 -2.87 17.71 -6.23
CA PHE A 252 -3.27 16.77 -7.28
C PHE A 252 -2.59 15.42 -7.10
N PHE A 253 -1.26 15.36 -6.96
CA PHE A 253 -0.55 14.08 -6.80
C PHE A 253 -1.02 13.33 -5.55
N MET A 254 -1.23 14.01 -4.42
CA MET A 254 -1.77 13.39 -3.20
C MET A 254 -3.19 12.84 -3.40
N ARG A 255 -4.01 13.53 -4.21
CA ARG A 255 -5.37 13.08 -4.55
C ARG A 255 -5.43 12.01 -5.64
N ALA A 256 -4.47 12.00 -6.57
CA ALA A 256 -4.48 11.11 -7.72
C ALA A 256 -3.68 9.84 -7.51
N SER A 257 -2.69 9.85 -6.61
CA SER A 257 -1.82 8.69 -6.37
C SER A 257 -2.64 7.50 -5.86
N LEU A 258 -2.49 6.35 -6.52
CA LEU A 258 -2.96 5.07 -6.01
C LEU A 258 -1.79 4.39 -5.29
N ALA A 259 -2.01 3.99 -4.03
CA ALA A 259 -0.97 3.29 -3.30
C ALA A 259 -0.78 1.90 -3.93
N GLN A 260 0.47 1.55 -4.20
CA GLN A 260 0.81 0.18 -4.57
C GLN A 260 0.68 -0.68 -3.31
N ASP A 261 -0.24 -1.65 -3.34
CA ASP A 261 -0.45 -2.59 -2.23
C ASP A 261 0.40 -3.86 -2.43
N PHE A 262 0.41 -4.38 -3.67
CA PHE A 262 1.22 -5.55 -4.03
C PHE A 262 1.86 -5.39 -5.40
N GLN A 263 3.05 -5.94 -5.55
CA GLN A 263 3.76 -6.06 -6.82
C GLN A 263 4.45 -7.41 -6.87
N MET A 264 4.27 -8.11 -7.99
CA MET A 264 4.87 -9.40 -8.24
C MET A 264 5.30 -9.49 -9.70
N THR A 265 6.44 -10.12 -9.93
CA THR A 265 6.96 -10.42 -11.27
C THR A 265 7.39 -11.87 -11.24
N SER A 266 7.24 -12.58 -12.35
CA SER A 266 7.64 -13.99 -12.42
C SER A 266 9.12 -14.12 -12.03
N PRO A 267 9.47 -15.03 -11.10
CA PRO A 267 10.87 -15.31 -10.77
C PRO A 267 11.60 -16.03 -11.91
N HIS A 268 10.88 -16.41 -12.97
CA HIS A 268 11.39 -17.15 -14.12
C HIS A 268 11.12 -16.37 -15.42
N PRO A 269 11.96 -15.37 -15.76
CA PRO A 269 11.81 -14.60 -16.98
C PRO A 269 11.87 -15.52 -18.21
N ARG A 270 10.92 -15.37 -19.13
CA ARG A 270 10.89 -16.13 -20.39
C ARG A 270 11.34 -15.30 -21.58
N PRO A 271 11.98 -15.92 -22.58
CA PRO A 271 12.05 -15.36 -23.92
C PRO A 271 10.63 -15.07 -24.41
N GLY A 272 10.32 -13.81 -24.71
CA GLY A 272 8.98 -13.38 -25.11
C GLY A 272 8.10 -12.82 -23.99
N ASP A 273 8.56 -12.72 -22.74
CA ASP A 273 7.84 -11.94 -21.71
C ASP A 273 7.70 -10.46 -22.12
N ASP A 274 8.62 -9.95 -22.96
CA ASP A 274 8.47 -8.65 -23.60
C ASP A 274 7.23 -8.58 -24.51
N SER A 275 6.74 -9.70 -25.05
CA SER A 275 5.52 -9.77 -25.85
C SER A 275 4.24 -9.96 -25.03
N ALA A 276 4.35 -10.08 -23.69
CA ALA A 276 3.19 -10.17 -22.82
C ALA A 276 2.32 -8.91 -22.97
N VAL A 277 1.01 -9.12 -23.09
CA VAL A 277 0.03 -8.05 -23.28
C VAL A 277 -0.36 -7.50 -21.92
N ARG A 278 -0.18 -6.19 -21.75
CA ARG A 278 -0.63 -5.52 -20.53
C ARG A 278 -2.10 -5.19 -20.59
N VAL A 279 -2.82 -5.63 -19.58
CA VAL A 279 -4.23 -5.29 -19.38
C VAL A 279 -4.46 -4.77 -17.97
N ALA A 280 -5.49 -3.97 -17.79
CA ALA A 280 -5.87 -3.44 -16.49
C ALA A 280 -7.36 -3.69 -16.22
N PHE A 281 -7.66 -3.95 -14.95
CA PHE A 281 -9.01 -4.16 -14.45
C PHE A 281 -9.29 -3.23 -13.29
N ARG A 282 -10.38 -2.47 -13.35
CA ARG A 282 -10.94 -1.74 -12.22
C ARG A 282 -12.09 -2.54 -11.65
N TYR A 283 -11.94 -3.02 -10.42
CA TYR A 283 -12.96 -3.87 -9.81
C TYR A 283 -14.06 -3.01 -9.17
N PRO A 284 -15.35 -3.32 -9.40
CA PRO A 284 -16.45 -2.69 -8.70
C PRO A 284 -16.50 -3.24 -7.28
N VAL A 285 -15.66 -2.73 -6.37
CA VAL A 285 -15.63 -3.18 -4.97
C VAL A 285 -16.73 -2.51 -4.16
N ARG A 286 -17.29 -3.23 -3.19
CA ARG A 286 -18.16 -2.63 -2.17
C ARG A 286 -17.37 -1.66 -1.30
N HIS A 287 -18.05 -0.67 -0.73
CA HIS A 287 -17.43 0.30 0.17
C HIS A 287 -16.66 -0.38 1.31
N GLY A 288 -15.38 -0.03 1.48
CA GLY A 288 -14.49 -0.60 2.50
C GLY A 288 -13.93 -2.01 2.19
N ALA A 289 -14.26 -2.58 1.02
CA ALA A 289 -13.86 -3.94 0.66
C ALA A 289 -12.55 -4.01 -0.16
N ALA A 290 -12.03 -2.88 -0.64
CA ALA A 290 -10.90 -2.83 -1.57
C ALA A 290 -9.65 -3.58 -1.06
N ASP A 291 -9.21 -3.31 0.17
CA ASP A 291 -8.03 -3.97 0.77
C ASP A 291 -8.22 -5.50 0.88
N HIS A 292 -9.44 -5.94 1.17
CA HIS A 292 -9.75 -7.37 1.28
C HIS A 292 -9.74 -8.05 -0.08
N ALA A 293 -10.27 -7.39 -1.11
CA ALA A 293 -10.26 -7.89 -2.48
C ALA A 293 -8.84 -7.89 -3.05
N ALA A 294 -8.06 -6.83 -2.80
CA ALA A 294 -6.65 -6.73 -3.18
C ALA A 294 -5.83 -7.90 -2.63
N ARG A 295 -6.02 -8.26 -1.34
CA ARG A 295 -5.36 -9.41 -0.71
C ARG A 295 -5.72 -10.75 -1.35
N LEU A 296 -6.96 -10.92 -1.82
CA LEU A 296 -7.35 -12.15 -2.53
C LEU A 296 -6.72 -12.23 -3.91
N LEU A 297 -6.75 -11.13 -4.66
CA LEU A 297 -6.10 -11.03 -5.98
C LEU A 297 -4.59 -11.28 -5.87
N ALA A 298 -3.93 -10.67 -4.88
CA ALA A 298 -2.50 -10.86 -4.65
C ALA A 298 -2.12 -12.32 -4.37
N ARG A 299 -2.92 -13.04 -3.58
CA ARG A 299 -2.69 -14.48 -3.31
C ARG A 299 -2.88 -15.33 -4.56
N HIS A 300 -3.90 -15.03 -5.35
CA HIS A 300 -4.13 -15.69 -6.62
C HIS A 300 -2.96 -15.48 -7.58
N ASP A 301 -2.48 -14.24 -7.70
CA ASP A 301 -1.37 -13.88 -8.57
C ASP A 301 -0.06 -14.54 -8.14
N ALA A 302 0.21 -14.59 -6.83
CA ALA A 302 1.36 -15.29 -6.29
C ALA A 302 1.36 -16.76 -6.71
N ALA A 303 0.22 -17.45 -6.56
CA ALA A 303 0.08 -18.85 -6.95
C ALA A 303 0.24 -19.06 -8.47
N LEU A 304 -0.27 -18.15 -9.31
CA LEU A 304 -0.07 -18.23 -10.76
C LEU A 304 1.38 -18.01 -11.19
N LEU A 305 2.13 -17.18 -10.46
CA LEU A 305 3.53 -16.88 -10.76
C LEU A 305 4.49 -18.00 -10.32
N GLU A 306 4.04 -18.93 -9.47
CA GLU A 306 4.80 -20.14 -9.12
C GLU A 306 4.91 -21.11 -10.30
N ASP A 307 3.91 -21.16 -11.19
CA ASP A 307 3.97 -21.95 -12.41
C ASP A 307 4.88 -21.25 -13.43
N PRO A 308 6.06 -21.82 -13.77
CA PRO A 308 6.92 -21.22 -14.76
C PRO A 308 6.18 -21.07 -16.08
N GLU A 309 5.38 -22.06 -16.49
CA GLU A 309 4.57 -22.11 -17.74
C GLU A 309 3.25 -21.33 -17.65
N GLY A 310 3.03 -20.65 -16.53
CA GLY A 310 1.80 -19.95 -16.23
C GLY A 310 1.48 -18.79 -17.18
N PRO A 311 0.19 -18.44 -17.28
CA PRO A 311 -0.29 -17.37 -18.19
C PRO A 311 0.09 -15.95 -17.74
N LEU A 312 0.55 -15.77 -16.50
CA LEU A 312 0.83 -14.48 -15.88
C LEU A 312 2.34 -14.22 -15.82
N ALA A 313 2.80 -13.09 -16.38
CA ALA A 313 4.20 -12.67 -16.33
C ALA A 313 4.48 -11.68 -15.18
N ALA A 314 3.56 -10.76 -14.92
CA ALA A 314 3.64 -9.80 -13.83
C ALA A 314 2.25 -9.33 -13.39
N SER A 315 2.14 -8.90 -12.12
CA SER A 315 0.95 -8.29 -11.56
C SER A 315 1.29 -7.15 -10.60
N VAL A 316 0.49 -6.09 -10.66
CA VAL A 316 0.54 -4.97 -9.71
C VAL A 316 -0.89 -4.62 -9.30
N VAL A 317 -1.11 -4.50 -8.00
CA VAL A 317 -2.41 -4.12 -7.43
C VAL A 317 -2.27 -2.75 -6.77
N TYR A 318 -3.09 -1.82 -7.23
CA TYR A 318 -3.18 -0.45 -6.73
C TYR A 318 -4.49 -0.25 -5.98
N VAL A 319 -4.40 0.33 -4.78
CA VAL A 319 -5.55 0.57 -3.90
C VAL A 319 -5.56 2.01 -3.42
N ARG A 320 -6.74 2.62 -3.42
CA ARG A 320 -7.00 3.85 -2.66
C ARG A 320 -8.48 3.96 -2.35
N GLN A 321 -8.83 3.91 -1.07
CA GLN A 321 -10.23 3.88 -0.63
C GLN A 321 -10.97 2.74 -1.34
N ASP A 322 -12.01 3.01 -2.12
CA ASP A 322 -12.75 2.01 -2.89
C ASP A 322 -12.27 1.88 -4.35
N ILE A 323 -11.13 2.47 -4.70
CA ILE A 323 -10.51 2.29 -6.01
C ILE A 323 -9.56 1.11 -5.92
N LEU A 324 -9.93 0.00 -6.56
CA LEU A 324 -9.09 -1.17 -6.74
C LEU A 324 -8.78 -1.35 -8.24
N VAL A 325 -7.50 -1.22 -8.59
CA VAL A 325 -7.01 -1.45 -9.95
C VAL A 325 -5.94 -2.52 -9.94
N ARG A 326 -6.09 -3.55 -10.78
CA ARG A 326 -5.07 -4.57 -11.02
C ARG A 326 -4.55 -4.42 -12.44
N VAL A 327 -3.24 -4.30 -12.58
CA VAL A 327 -2.54 -4.26 -13.87
C VAL A 327 -1.73 -5.54 -13.99
N VAL A 328 -1.94 -6.29 -15.07
CA VAL A 328 -1.27 -7.58 -15.30
C VAL A 328 -0.65 -7.64 -16.68
N ASP A 329 0.50 -8.29 -16.77
CA ASP A 329 1.13 -8.67 -18.03
C ASP A 329 0.80 -10.15 -18.29
N LEU A 330 -0.02 -10.42 -19.32
CA LEU A 330 -0.50 -11.75 -19.65
C LEU A 330 0.19 -12.29 -20.91
N ARG A 331 0.59 -13.56 -20.85
CA ARG A 331 1.15 -14.32 -21.99
C ARG A 331 0.06 -14.89 -22.91
N VAL A 332 -1.19 -14.84 -22.45
CA VAL A 332 -2.38 -15.33 -23.14
C VAL A 332 -3.37 -14.19 -23.34
N ALA A 333 -4.27 -14.31 -24.32
CA ALA A 333 -5.32 -13.33 -24.53
C ALA A 333 -6.28 -13.32 -23.33
N ALA A 334 -6.49 -12.13 -22.76
CA ALA A 334 -7.34 -11.93 -21.59
C ALA A 334 -8.80 -12.36 -21.84
N ALA A 335 -9.33 -12.10 -23.04
CA ALA A 335 -10.70 -12.44 -23.42
C ALA A 335 -10.93 -13.96 -23.53
N ASP A 336 -9.89 -14.71 -23.90
CA ASP A 336 -9.95 -16.18 -24.01
C ASP A 336 -9.80 -16.86 -22.64
N ASN A 337 -9.25 -16.14 -21.65
CA ASN A 337 -8.95 -16.65 -20.30
C ASN A 337 -9.44 -15.69 -19.20
N PRO A 338 -10.76 -15.41 -19.13
CA PRO A 338 -11.29 -14.35 -18.26
C PRO A 338 -11.09 -14.65 -16.77
N ALA A 339 -11.04 -15.92 -16.34
CA ALA A 339 -10.81 -16.29 -14.94
C ALA A 339 -9.41 -15.88 -14.48
N VAL A 340 -8.38 -16.20 -15.28
CA VAL A 340 -6.99 -15.79 -15.05
C VAL A 340 -6.88 -14.27 -15.10
N ALA A 341 -7.47 -13.65 -16.13
CA ALA A 341 -7.40 -12.21 -16.33
C ALA A 341 -8.01 -11.44 -15.15
N LEU A 342 -9.14 -11.91 -14.60
CA LEU A 342 -9.84 -11.30 -13.47
C LEU A 342 -9.33 -11.73 -12.10
N GLY A 343 -8.44 -12.71 -12.01
CA GLY A 343 -7.93 -13.22 -10.74
C GLY A 343 -8.97 -14.06 -9.96
N VAL A 344 -9.83 -14.78 -10.69
CA VAL A 344 -10.88 -15.63 -10.12
C VAL A 344 -10.38 -17.07 -10.09
N ALA A 345 -10.18 -17.62 -8.88
CA ALA A 345 -9.94 -19.05 -8.69
C ALA A 345 -11.17 -19.75 -8.08
N PRO A 346 -11.44 -21.03 -8.41
CA PRO A 346 -12.63 -21.74 -7.94
C PRO A 346 -12.81 -21.76 -6.41
N ASP A 347 -11.73 -21.81 -5.65
CA ASP A 347 -11.70 -21.87 -4.19
C ASP A 347 -11.94 -20.51 -3.50
N THR A 348 -11.72 -19.42 -4.23
CA THR A 348 -11.83 -18.03 -3.72
C THR A 348 -12.91 -17.21 -4.40
N ALA A 349 -13.53 -17.73 -5.47
CA ALA A 349 -14.56 -17.10 -6.28
C ALA A 349 -15.70 -16.49 -5.45
N ASP A 350 -16.36 -17.27 -4.60
CA ASP A 350 -17.46 -16.75 -3.77
C ASP A 350 -17.00 -15.69 -2.76
N ARG A 351 -15.75 -15.79 -2.28
CA ARG A 351 -15.20 -14.80 -1.35
C ARG A 351 -14.91 -13.49 -2.05
N LEU A 352 -14.35 -13.54 -3.26
CA LEU A 352 -14.13 -12.38 -4.10
C LEU A 352 -15.47 -11.74 -4.48
N GLY A 353 -16.44 -12.53 -4.94
CA GLY A 353 -17.75 -12.02 -5.36
C GLY A 353 -18.52 -11.29 -4.26
N ARG A 354 -18.44 -11.74 -2.99
CA ARG A 354 -19.02 -11.01 -1.84
C ARG A 354 -18.41 -9.63 -1.61
N LEU A 355 -17.19 -9.39 -2.05
CA LEU A 355 -16.49 -8.10 -1.93
C LEU A 355 -16.80 -7.17 -3.11
N LEU A 356 -17.41 -7.69 -4.18
CA LEU A 356 -17.75 -6.94 -5.38
C LEU A 356 -19.21 -6.50 -5.39
N ASP A 357 -19.46 -5.34 -5.98
CA ASP A 357 -20.76 -4.73 -6.21
C ASP A 357 -21.25 -5.03 -7.64
N ILE A 358 -21.58 -6.31 -7.87
CA ILE A 358 -21.94 -6.86 -9.20
C ILE A 358 -23.40 -7.33 -9.30
N GLY A 359 -24.22 -7.04 -8.27
CA GLY A 359 -25.59 -7.55 -8.15
C GLY A 359 -25.70 -8.80 -7.27
N ASP A 360 -26.72 -9.64 -7.52
CA ASP A 360 -27.17 -10.80 -6.73
C ASP A 360 -26.04 -11.54 -5.99
N ASP A 361 -26.14 -11.58 -4.64
CA ASP A 361 -25.35 -12.29 -3.62
C ASP A 361 -23.81 -12.43 -3.77
N GLY A 362 -23.20 -11.90 -4.84
CA GLY A 362 -21.79 -12.09 -5.15
C GLY A 362 -21.41 -13.56 -5.38
N THR A 363 -22.32 -14.39 -5.88
CA THR A 363 -22.11 -15.84 -6.07
C THR A 363 -21.95 -16.20 -7.54
N GLY A 364 -21.34 -17.35 -7.82
CA GLY A 364 -21.25 -17.90 -9.17
C GLY A 364 -20.21 -17.22 -10.07
N LEU A 365 -19.15 -16.63 -9.51
CA LEU A 365 -18.03 -16.10 -10.33
C LEU A 365 -17.31 -17.18 -11.16
N THR A 366 -17.56 -18.47 -10.89
CA THR A 366 -17.10 -19.60 -11.72
C THR A 366 -18.03 -19.90 -12.89
N ASP A 367 -19.23 -19.31 -12.94
CA ASP A 367 -20.12 -19.39 -14.09
C ASP A 367 -19.62 -18.51 -15.23
N ASP A 368 -19.59 -19.09 -16.42
CA ASP A 368 -19.06 -18.47 -17.64
C ASP A 368 -19.75 -17.15 -18.01
N ALA A 369 -21.07 -17.05 -17.80
CA ALA A 369 -21.83 -15.85 -18.13
C ALA A 369 -21.58 -14.73 -17.11
N VAL A 370 -21.53 -15.09 -15.81
CA VAL A 370 -21.21 -14.14 -14.72
C VAL A 370 -19.78 -13.62 -14.88
N LEU A 371 -18.83 -14.50 -15.19
CA LEU A 371 -17.43 -14.15 -15.38
C LEU A 371 -17.21 -13.22 -16.58
N ARG A 372 -17.87 -13.48 -17.73
CA ARG A 372 -17.84 -12.57 -18.89
C ARG A 372 -18.44 -11.20 -18.56
N ARG A 373 -19.55 -11.17 -17.82
CA ARG A 373 -20.15 -9.90 -17.36
C ARG A 373 -19.19 -9.13 -16.45
N LEU A 374 -18.54 -9.81 -15.49
CA LEU A 374 -17.54 -9.17 -14.63
C LEU A 374 -16.35 -8.64 -15.44
N PHE A 375 -15.93 -9.37 -16.48
CA PHE A 375 -14.87 -8.95 -17.39
C PHE A 375 -15.24 -7.63 -18.06
N GLU A 376 -16.41 -7.57 -18.70
CA GLU A 376 -16.90 -6.35 -19.37
C GLU A 376 -17.07 -5.18 -18.38
N LEU A 377 -17.54 -5.45 -17.16
CA LEU A 377 -17.69 -4.44 -16.12
C LEU A 377 -16.37 -3.91 -15.58
N SER A 378 -15.29 -4.70 -15.62
CA SER A 378 -14.02 -4.38 -14.96
C SER A 378 -12.90 -3.99 -15.92
N ALA A 379 -12.93 -4.49 -17.16
CA ALA A 379 -11.86 -4.28 -18.13
C ALA A 379 -11.69 -2.80 -18.46
N MET A 380 -10.45 -2.33 -18.37
CA MET A 380 -10.09 -0.97 -18.75
C MET A 380 -9.61 -0.95 -20.20
N ARG A 381 -10.09 0.01 -21.00
CA ARG A 381 -9.63 0.26 -22.37
C ARG A 381 -8.15 0.70 -22.33
N PRO A 382 -7.21 -0.02 -22.97
CA PRO A 382 -5.84 0.47 -23.12
C PRO A 382 -5.84 1.67 -24.06
N VAL A 383 -5.18 2.75 -23.64
CA VAL A 383 -5.01 3.98 -24.43
C VAL A 383 -3.62 4.04 -25.03
N THR A 384 -2.60 3.79 -24.21
CA THR A 384 -1.21 3.72 -24.65
C THR A 384 -0.40 2.85 -23.71
N ASP A 385 0.62 2.19 -24.23
CA ASP A 385 1.59 1.42 -23.47
C ASP A 385 2.96 1.60 -24.13
N ARG A 386 3.76 2.52 -23.59
CA ARG A 386 5.07 2.91 -24.15
C ARG A 386 6.18 2.36 -23.29
N ARG A 387 7.18 1.73 -23.89
CA ARG A 387 8.40 1.28 -23.23
C ARG A 387 9.56 2.19 -23.60
N ALA A 388 10.59 2.24 -22.75
CA ALA A 388 11.79 3.02 -23.02
C ALA A 388 12.47 2.67 -24.35
N GLN A 389 12.33 1.42 -24.80
CA GLN A 389 12.87 0.93 -26.07
C GLN A 389 12.14 1.51 -27.30
N ASP A 390 10.92 2.03 -27.12
CA ASP A 390 10.10 2.58 -28.20
C ASP A 390 10.42 4.06 -28.47
N ALA A 391 11.30 4.68 -27.67
CA ALA A 391 11.70 6.09 -27.79
C ALA A 391 12.88 6.33 -28.77
N SER A 392 13.06 5.43 -29.76
CA SER A 392 14.16 5.49 -30.75
C SER A 392 13.81 6.22 -32.03
#